data_AF-A0A1Q6U507-F1
#
_entry.id   AF-A0A1Q6U507-F1
#
_cell.length_a   1.000
_cell.length_b   1.000
_cell.length_c   1.000
_cell.angle_alpha   90.00
_cell.angle_beta   90.00
_cell.angle_gamma   90.00
#
_symmetry.space_group_name_H-M   'P 1'
#
loop_
_entity.id
_entity.type
_entity.pdbx_description
1 polymer ?
#
loop_
_entity_poly.entity_id
_entity_poly.type
_entity_poly.pdbx_seq_one_letter_code
_entity_poly.pdbx_strand_id
1 'polypeptide(L)'
;MKRLSKKAATLFGENMTKLQCDGSSCIGYVRSTACGGGGRLLSSCKPFSQGCKNLKKCYNGDMLNHNYNGVCMKRKFAFTLAEVLVTLGIIGVVSAMTVPSLMQNYQRQSYVTQLHKVYNELSQALVRYQNDKNALNLTEAGLTSETAAQNFLKNYFKIVSECASFTTPCFASTYKTMSGTTLTDAYFQFNHKTYTIASGSSFRPLYSKSGDKILNIMVDINGQKGPNILGRDLFMLNVYNNGIIDTWSADVVSAPLTKEQREAGTTIYKPFGQILNDNWEMNY
;
A
#
# COMPACT_ATOMS: atom_id res chain seq x y z
N MET A 1 -9.73 15.37 14.57
CA MET A 1 -11.16 15.01 14.43
C MET A 1 -11.59 14.13 15.60
N LYS A 2 -12.87 14.22 15.96
CA LYS A 2 -13.50 13.97 17.27
C LYS A 2 -13.27 12.58 17.90
N ARG A 3 -13.08 12.58 19.23
CA ARG A 3 -13.21 11.43 20.15
C ARG A 3 -14.52 10.69 19.90
N LEU A 4 -14.45 9.46 19.38
CA LEU A 4 -15.54 8.51 19.47
C LEU A 4 -15.45 7.78 20.80
N SER A 5 -16.57 7.85 21.52
CA SER A 5 -16.79 7.44 22.90
C SER A 5 -16.68 5.93 23.09
N LYS A 6 -16.04 5.50 24.19
CA LYS A 6 -16.01 4.12 24.71
C LYS A 6 -17.40 3.47 24.86
N LYS A 7 -18.51 4.21 24.74
CA LYS A 7 -19.89 3.68 24.74
C LYS A 7 -20.26 2.87 23.49
N ALA A 8 -19.57 3.02 22.36
CA ALA A 8 -19.91 2.26 21.14
C ALA A 8 -19.37 0.82 21.15
N ALA A 9 -18.26 0.57 21.86
CA ALA A 9 -17.66 -0.77 21.97
C ALA A 9 -18.42 -1.69 22.95
N THR A 10 -19.09 -1.12 23.96
CA THR A 10 -19.84 -1.90 24.96
C THR A 10 -21.20 -2.39 24.45
N LEU A 11 -21.84 -1.66 23.53
CA LEU A 11 -23.13 -2.06 22.92
C LEU A 11 -23.01 -3.22 21.92
N PHE A 12 -21.83 -3.44 21.33
CA PHE A 12 -21.57 -4.61 20.47
C PHE A 12 -21.24 -5.87 21.27
N GLY A 13 -20.69 -5.73 22.49
CA GLY A 13 -20.42 -6.86 23.38
C GLY A 13 -21.69 -7.44 24.04
N GLU A 14 -22.66 -6.60 24.41
CA GLU A 14 -23.90 -7.04 25.08
C GLU A 14 -24.90 -7.72 24.13
N ASN A 15 -24.88 -7.41 22.83
CA ASN A 15 -25.75 -8.08 21.85
C ASN A 15 -25.20 -9.44 21.38
N MET A 16 -23.92 -9.73 21.61
CA MET A 16 -23.31 -11.02 21.25
C MET A 16 -23.52 -12.09 22.33
N THR A 17 -23.74 -11.72 23.60
CA THR A 17 -24.06 -12.67 24.68
C THR A 17 -25.54 -13.03 24.78
N LYS A 18 -26.44 -12.25 24.15
CA LYS A 18 -27.88 -12.58 24.12
C LYS A 18 -28.30 -13.56 23.03
N LEU A 19 -27.46 -13.79 22.02
CA LEU A 19 -27.71 -14.75 20.93
C LEU A 19 -27.16 -16.15 21.19
N GLN A 20 -26.49 -16.37 22.34
CA GLN A 20 -25.91 -17.66 22.71
C GLN A 20 -26.72 -18.45 23.74
N CYS A 21 -27.93 -17.98 24.12
CA CYS A 21 -28.79 -18.62 25.11
C CYS A 21 -30.14 -19.16 24.59
N ASP A 22 -30.41 -19.15 23.29
CA ASP A 22 -31.67 -19.70 22.72
C ASP A 22 -31.49 -21.07 22.02
N GLY A 23 -30.39 -21.78 22.32
CA GLY A 23 -30.09 -23.10 21.75
C GLY A 23 -30.20 -24.29 22.71
N SER A 24 -30.72 -24.10 23.92
CA SER A 24 -30.69 -25.14 24.97
C SER A 24 -32.04 -25.32 25.65
N SER A 25 -32.97 -26.06 25.03
CA SER A 25 -34.08 -26.72 25.73
C SER A 25 -34.91 -27.55 24.75
N CYS A 26 -34.80 -28.88 24.82
CA CYS A 26 -35.93 -29.82 24.74
C CYS A 26 -35.40 -31.27 24.69
N ILE A 27 -34.76 -31.74 25.76
CA ILE A 27 -34.84 -33.15 26.18
C ILE A 27 -35.20 -33.13 27.65
N GLY A 28 -36.50 -33.15 27.91
CA GLY A 28 -37.07 -33.25 29.25
C GLY A 28 -38.24 -34.22 29.18
N TYR A 29 -37.97 -35.49 29.45
CA TYR A 29 -38.98 -36.49 29.75
C TYR A 29 -39.84 -35.98 30.92
N VAL A 30 -41.11 -35.68 30.67
CA VAL A 30 -42.11 -35.55 31.74
C VAL A 30 -43.30 -36.43 31.41
N ARG A 31 -43.31 -37.58 32.07
CA ARG A 31 -44.51 -38.39 32.33
C ARG A 31 -45.44 -37.53 33.18
N SER A 32 -46.67 -37.28 32.73
CA SER A 32 -47.77 -36.87 33.60
C SER A 32 -49.11 -37.18 32.94
N THR A 33 -49.72 -38.25 33.43
CA THR A 33 -51.15 -38.56 33.29
C THR A 33 -51.96 -37.64 34.20
N ALA A 34 -53.03 -37.05 33.71
CA ALA A 34 -54.07 -36.44 34.55
C ALA A 34 -55.46 -36.90 34.09
N CYS A 35 -56.08 -37.78 34.88
CA CYS A 35 -57.53 -37.88 35.00
C CYS A 35 -57.83 -38.20 36.46
N GLY A 36 -58.45 -37.25 37.17
CA GLY A 36 -59.04 -37.47 38.48
C GLY A 36 -60.54 -37.75 38.36
N GLY A 37 -61.07 -38.63 39.22
CA GLY A 37 -62.51 -38.83 39.41
C GLY A 37 -62.87 -40.31 39.55
N GLY A 38 -63.32 -40.71 40.75
CA GLY A 38 -63.50 -42.09 41.18
C GLY A 38 -64.52 -42.93 40.39
N GLY A 39 -64.37 -44.25 40.52
CA GLY A 39 -65.39 -45.23 40.11
C GLY A 39 -64.79 -46.47 39.46
N ARG A 40 -64.98 -47.63 40.11
CA ARG A 40 -64.64 -48.98 39.64
C ARG A 40 -65.00 -49.21 38.16
N LEU A 41 -64.12 -49.85 37.39
CA LEU A 41 -64.34 -51.11 36.63
C LEU A 41 -63.32 -51.29 35.50
N LEU A 42 -62.92 -52.55 35.32
CA LEU A 42 -62.15 -53.10 34.21
C LEU A 42 -62.77 -52.73 32.85
N SER A 43 -61.97 -52.40 31.84
CA SER A 43 -61.96 -53.05 30.52
C SER A 43 -61.30 -52.23 29.39
N SER A 44 -60.73 -53.00 28.47
CA SER A 44 -60.17 -52.74 27.13
C SER A 44 -60.68 -51.51 26.36
N CYS A 45 -59.76 -50.76 25.74
CA CYS A 45 -59.98 -50.11 24.44
C CYS A 45 -58.64 -49.81 23.73
N LYS A 46 -58.34 -50.59 22.67
CA LYS A 46 -57.36 -50.21 21.64
C LYS A 46 -58.04 -49.26 20.65
N PRO A 47 -57.41 -48.15 20.23
CA PRO A 47 -57.78 -47.51 18.98
C PRO A 47 -56.88 -48.02 17.85
N PHE A 48 -57.57 -48.64 16.91
CA PHE A 48 -57.19 -48.88 15.54
C PHE A 48 -56.93 -47.55 14.82
N SER A 49 -55.71 -47.32 14.33
CA SER A 49 -55.48 -46.35 13.25
C SER A 49 -54.66 -46.99 12.13
N GLN A 50 -55.35 -47.81 11.36
CA GLN A 50 -54.91 -48.25 10.06
C GLN A 50 -55.27 -47.15 9.06
N GLY A 51 -54.29 -46.39 8.55
CA GLY A 51 -54.53 -45.49 7.43
C GLY A 51 -53.60 -44.28 7.31
N CYS A 52 -52.37 -44.50 6.84
CA CYS A 52 -51.65 -43.58 5.93
C CYS A 52 -50.40 -44.30 5.39
N LYS A 53 -50.60 -45.34 4.57
CA LYS A 53 -49.55 -45.80 3.65
C LYS A 53 -49.66 -44.91 2.40
N ASN A 54 -48.59 -44.19 2.07
CA ASN A 54 -48.35 -43.44 0.80
C ASN A 54 -48.35 -41.89 0.85
N LEU A 55 -47.88 -41.25 1.93
CA LEU A 55 -47.29 -39.91 1.82
C LEU A 55 -45.98 -39.81 2.60
N LYS A 56 -44.84 -40.04 1.92
CA LYS A 56 -43.51 -39.73 2.46
C LYS A 56 -43.25 -38.23 2.38
N LYS A 57 -43.73 -37.46 3.34
CA LYS A 57 -43.09 -36.18 3.69
C LYS A 57 -41.97 -36.51 4.67
N CYS A 58 -40.75 -36.63 4.16
CA CYS A 58 -39.55 -36.76 4.99
C CYS A 58 -39.25 -35.38 5.60
N TYR A 59 -39.36 -35.24 6.91
CA TYR A 59 -38.93 -34.02 7.60
C TYR A 59 -37.43 -34.10 7.88
N ASN A 60 -36.75 -32.94 7.90
CA ASN A 60 -35.29 -32.86 8.13
C ASN A 60 -34.81 -33.51 9.45
N GLY A 61 -35.72 -33.81 10.38
CA GLY A 61 -35.43 -34.51 11.64
C GLY A 61 -35.13 -36.01 11.50
N ASP A 62 -35.54 -36.67 10.41
CA ASP A 62 -35.53 -38.14 10.30
C ASP A 62 -34.28 -38.73 9.61
N MET A 63 -33.30 -37.89 9.24
CA MET A 63 -32.13 -38.33 8.45
C MET A 63 -31.14 -39.24 9.19
N LEU A 64 -31.21 -39.39 10.52
CA LEU A 64 -30.23 -40.19 11.25
C LEU A 64 -30.42 -41.72 11.09
N ASN A 65 -31.58 -42.19 10.62
CA ASN A 65 -31.90 -43.62 10.59
C ASN A 65 -32.49 -44.16 9.27
N HIS A 66 -32.40 -43.43 8.16
CA HIS A 66 -32.83 -43.95 6.86
C HIS A 66 -31.72 -44.71 6.14
N ASN A 67 -31.71 -46.03 6.35
CA ASN A 67 -30.96 -46.98 5.52
C ASN A 67 -31.81 -47.31 4.27
N TYR A 68 -31.52 -46.70 3.13
CA TYR A 68 -32.14 -47.03 1.85
C TYR A 68 -31.10 -47.79 1.00
N ASN A 69 -31.40 -49.04 0.64
CA ASN A 69 -30.50 -49.92 -0.14
C ASN A 69 -29.06 -50.09 0.42
N GLY A 70 -28.86 -50.03 1.74
CA GLY A 70 -27.56 -50.31 2.36
C GLY A 70 -26.52 -49.19 2.23
N VAL A 71 -26.90 -47.98 1.81
CA VAL A 71 -26.00 -46.83 1.73
C VAL A 71 -26.35 -45.81 2.81
N CYS A 72 -25.46 -45.65 3.79
CA CYS A 72 -25.57 -44.63 4.83
C CYS A 72 -25.34 -43.24 4.20
N MET A 73 -26.37 -42.38 4.18
CA MET A 73 -26.22 -41.01 3.68
C MET A 73 -25.37 -40.19 4.68
N LYS A 74 -24.10 -39.98 4.35
CA LYS A 74 -23.22 -39.07 5.10
C LYS A 74 -23.83 -37.66 5.04
N ARG A 75 -24.14 -37.06 6.20
CA ARG A 75 -24.51 -35.64 6.30
C ARG A 75 -23.37 -34.81 5.69
N LYS A 76 -23.68 -34.10 4.61
CA LYS A 76 -22.79 -33.06 4.08
C LYS A 76 -23.14 -31.76 4.78
N PHE A 77 -22.21 -31.25 5.58
CA PHE A 77 -22.32 -29.89 6.12
C PHE A 77 -22.13 -28.92 4.97
N ALA A 78 -23.12 -28.06 4.76
CA ALA A 78 -23.07 -26.97 3.79
C ALA A 78 -23.36 -25.67 4.54
N PHE A 79 -22.69 -24.59 4.15
CA PHE A 79 -22.95 -23.27 4.72
C PHE A 79 -24.36 -22.82 4.32
N THR A 80 -25.09 -22.28 5.28
CA THR A 80 -26.35 -21.59 5.01
C THR A 80 -26.09 -20.29 4.27
N LEU A 81 -27.05 -19.84 3.47
CA LEU A 81 -26.95 -18.56 2.76
C LEU A 81 -26.73 -17.39 3.73
N ALA A 82 -27.34 -17.44 4.92
CA ALA A 82 -27.14 -16.42 5.96
C ALA A 82 -25.69 -16.40 6.49
N GLU A 83 -25.08 -17.56 6.76
CA GLU A 83 -23.67 -17.65 7.19
C GLU A 83 -22.72 -17.07 6.14
N VAL A 84 -22.95 -17.37 4.85
CA VAL A 84 -22.12 -16.83 3.76
C VAL A 84 -22.32 -15.32 3.61
N LEU A 85 -23.54 -14.80 3.72
CA LEU A 85 -23.80 -13.37 3.60
C LEU A 85 -23.21 -12.55 4.76
N VAL A 86 -23.29 -13.07 5.99
CA VAL A 86 -22.68 -12.39 7.16
C VAL A 86 -21.16 -12.36 7.03
N THR A 87 -20.54 -13.47 6.62
CA THR A 87 -19.07 -13.54 6.44
C THR A 87 -18.59 -12.63 5.31
N LEU A 88 -19.26 -12.61 4.16
CA LEU A 88 -18.96 -11.67 3.08
C LEU A 88 -19.18 -10.21 3.49
N GLY A 89 -20.21 -9.92 4.30
CA GLY A 89 -20.45 -8.60 4.86
C GLY A 89 -19.32 -8.13 5.77
N ILE A 90 -18.84 -9.00 6.68
CA ILE A 90 -17.72 -8.70 7.58
C ILE A 90 -16.43 -8.47 6.77
N ILE A 91 -16.09 -9.35 5.84
CA ILE A 91 -14.90 -9.22 4.99
C ILE A 91 -15.00 -7.95 4.12
N GLY A 92 -16.19 -7.61 3.62
CA GLY A 92 -16.43 -6.39 2.84
C GLY A 92 -16.14 -5.12 3.63
N VAL A 93 -16.65 -5.01 4.86
CA VAL A 93 -16.41 -3.83 5.72
C VAL A 93 -14.93 -3.73 6.10
N VAL A 94 -14.30 -4.84 6.50
CA VAL A 94 -12.89 -4.82 6.92
C VAL A 94 -11.97 -4.51 5.74
N SER A 95 -12.20 -5.08 4.56
CA SER A 95 -11.41 -4.80 3.36
C SER A 95 -11.55 -3.35 2.90
N ALA A 96 -12.76 -2.79 2.95
CA ALA A 96 -12.99 -1.39 2.61
C ALA A 96 -12.18 -0.41 3.49
N MET A 97 -11.96 -0.76 4.76
CA MET A 97 -11.20 0.06 5.70
C MET A 97 -9.67 -0.15 5.63
N THR A 98 -9.23 -1.34 5.23
CA THR A 98 -7.80 -1.73 5.31
C THR A 98 -7.07 -1.66 3.98
N VAL A 99 -7.73 -2.02 2.87
CA VAL A 99 -7.10 -2.08 1.54
C VAL A 99 -6.57 -0.72 1.07
N PRO A 100 -7.29 0.42 1.21
CA PRO A 100 -6.77 1.71 0.76
C PRO A 100 -5.50 2.12 1.51
N SER A 101 -5.50 1.99 2.83
CA SER A 101 -4.37 2.36 3.70
C SER A 101 -3.14 1.50 3.42
N LEU A 102 -3.34 0.19 3.28
CA LEU A 102 -2.25 -0.75 2.95
C LEU A 102 -1.65 -0.44 1.58
N MET A 103 -2.50 -0.20 0.57
CA MET A 103 -2.05 0.11 -0.79
C MET A 103 -1.24 1.40 -0.83
N GLN A 104 -1.71 2.46 -0.17
CA GLN A 104 -0.99 3.74 -0.11
C GLN A 104 0.37 3.59 0.59
N ASN A 105 0.44 2.87 1.71
CA ASN A 105 1.69 2.63 2.42
C ASN A 105 2.68 1.79 1.60
N TYR A 106 2.18 0.75 0.93
CA TYR A 106 2.99 -0.06 0.03
C TYR A 106 3.56 0.75 -1.13
N GLN A 107 2.74 1.60 -1.78
CA GLN A 107 3.20 2.49 -2.85
C GLN A 107 4.31 3.43 -2.37
N ARG A 108 4.13 4.08 -1.21
CA ARG A 108 5.17 4.93 -0.61
C ARG A 108 6.48 4.16 -0.39
N GLN A 109 6.41 2.98 0.21
CA GLN A 109 7.59 2.14 0.43
C GLN A 109 8.27 1.74 -0.89
N SER A 110 7.48 1.39 -1.91
CA SER A 110 8.00 1.07 -3.24
C SER A 110 8.74 2.25 -3.87
N TYR A 111 8.20 3.45 -3.75
CA TYR A 111 8.85 4.66 -4.25
C TYR A 111 10.15 4.97 -3.50
N VAL A 112 10.15 4.93 -2.17
CA VAL A 112 11.36 5.21 -1.40
C VAL A 112 12.44 4.17 -1.68
N THR A 113 12.07 2.90 -1.83
CA THR A 113 13.01 1.82 -2.19
C THR A 113 13.65 2.08 -3.55
N GLN A 114 12.85 2.49 -4.55
CA GLN A 114 13.36 2.85 -5.88
C GLN A 114 14.25 4.09 -5.85
N LEU A 115 13.88 5.11 -5.08
CA LEU A 115 14.70 6.31 -4.89
C LEU A 115 16.03 5.97 -4.22
N HIS A 116 16.02 5.11 -3.20
CA HIS A 116 17.22 4.68 -2.50
C HIS A 116 18.15 3.89 -3.43
N LYS A 117 17.58 3.04 -4.30
CA LYS A 117 18.35 2.36 -5.36
C LYS A 117 19.02 3.38 -6.29
N VAL A 118 18.27 4.33 -6.82
CA VAL A 118 18.79 5.42 -7.68
C VAL A 118 19.91 6.19 -6.98
N TYR A 119 19.70 6.56 -5.72
CA TYR A 119 20.70 7.27 -4.91
C TYR A 119 22.01 6.47 -4.80
N ASN A 120 21.90 5.16 -4.53
CA ASN A 120 23.07 4.29 -4.42
C ASN A 120 23.78 4.11 -5.77
N GLU A 121 23.04 3.91 -6.86
CA GLU A 121 23.61 3.85 -8.21
C GLU A 121 24.35 5.15 -8.56
N LEU A 122 23.77 6.31 -8.24
CA LEU A 122 24.37 7.61 -8.47
C LEU A 122 25.59 7.87 -7.60
N SER A 123 25.53 7.54 -6.30
CA SER A 123 26.67 7.68 -5.39
C SER A 123 27.85 6.83 -5.86
N GLN A 124 27.59 5.58 -6.26
CA GLN A 124 28.62 4.70 -6.82
C GLN A 124 29.20 5.25 -8.13
N ALA A 125 28.35 5.80 -9.02
CA ALA A 125 28.82 6.40 -10.26
C ALA A 125 29.72 7.62 -10.01
N LEU A 126 29.38 8.48 -9.04
CA LEU A 126 30.20 9.64 -8.67
C LEU A 126 31.57 9.24 -8.12
N VAL A 127 31.61 8.24 -7.23
CA VAL A 127 32.87 7.71 -6.70
C VAL A 127 33.74 7.12 -7.81
N ARG A 128 33.13 6.36 -8.74
CA ARG A 128 33.84 5.83 -9.92
C ARG A 128 34.38 6.96 -10.80
N TYR A 129 33.60 8.02 -11.01
CA TYR A 129 34.05 9.18 -11.78
C TYR A 129 35.28 9.88 -11.17
N GLN A 130 35.30 10.04 -9.84
CA GLN A 130 36.46 10.61 -9.15
C GLN A 130 37.69 9.72 -9.27
N ASN A 131 37.51 8.40 -9.10
CA ASN A 131 38.62 7.44 -9.17
C ASN A 131 39.21 7.34 -10.58
N ASP A 132 38.36 7.24 -11.61
CA ASP A 132 38.81 7.13 -13.01
C ASP A 132 39.55 8.40 -13.49
N LYS A 133 39.25 9.54 -12.87
CA LYS A 133 39.92 10.82 -13.11
C LYS A 133 41.07 11.10 -12.14
N ASN A 134 41.30 10.23 -11.17
CA ASN A 134 42.28 10.40 -10.10
C ASN A 134 42.18 11.79 -9.43
N ALA A 135 40.97 12.20 -9.07
CA ALA A 135 40.66 13.53 -8.55
C ALA A 135 40.07 13.46 -7.15
N LEU A 136 40.31 14.49 -6.33
CA LEU A 136 39.83 14.53 -4.94
C LEU A 136 38.37 15.01 -4.83
N ASN A 137 37.89 15.76 -5.82
CA ASN A 137 36.55 16.34 -5.85
C ASN A 137 35.97 16.35 -7.27
N LEU A 138 34.67 16.58 -7.39
CA LEU A 138 33.97 16.50 -8.69
C LEU A 138 34.39 17.60 -9.66
N THR A 139 34.71 18.80 -9.16
CA THR A 139 35.19 19.92 -9.99
C THR A 139 36.56 19.59 -10.60
N GLU A 140 37.47 19.05 -9.79
CA GLU A 140 38.79 18.57 -10.23
C GLU A 140 38.67 17.40 -11.20
N ALA A 141 37.70 16.50 -10.98
CA ALA A 141 37.38 15.42 -11.92
C ALA A 141 36.83 15.95 -13.27
N GLY A 142 36.55 17.26 -13.39
CA GLY A 142 36.12 17.92 -14.62
C GLY A 142 34.61 18.11 -14.76
N LEU A 143 33.83 17.91 -13.69
CA LEU A 143 32.39 18.15 -13.68
C LEU A 143 32.09 19.66 -13.56
N THR A 144 32.44 20.42 -14.59
CA THR A 144 32.45 21.91 -14.57
C THR A 144 31.50 22.57 -15.57
N SER A 145 30.73 21.78 -16.33
CA SER A 145 29.80 22.28 -17.34
C SER A 145 28.62 21.33 -17.53
N GLU A 146 27.57 21.81 -18.20
CA GLU A 146 26.43 20.97 -18.57
C GLU A 146 26.85 19.81 -19.48
N THR A 147 27.75 20.06 -20.44
CA THR A 147 28.31 19.02 -21.30
C THR A 147 29.07 17.96 -20.50
N ALA A 148 29.84 18.37 -19.49
CA ALA A 148 30.54 17.42 -18.61
C ALA A 148 29.55 16.54 -17.83
N ALA A 149 28.46 17.13 -17.32
CA ALA A 149 27.42 16.39 -16.61
C ALA A 149 26.67 15.40 -17.51
N GLN A 150 26.38 15.80 -18.74
CA GLN A 150 25.77 14.92 -19.74
C GLN A 150 26.72 13.76 -20.12
N ASN A 151 28.01 14.04 -20.30
CA ASN A 151 29.02 13.02 -20.59
C ASN A 151 29.23 12.06 -19.41
N PHE A 152 29.19 12.58 -18.17
CA PHE A 152 29.20 11.74 -16.97
C PHE A 152 28.03 10.74 -17.00
N LEU A 153 26.80 11.17 -17.26
CA LEU A 153 25.68 10.22 -17.35
C LEU A 153 25.88 9.19 -18.46
N LYS A 154 26.33 9.62 -19.65
CA LYS A 154 26.54 8.71 -20.80
C LYS A 154 27.62 7.66 -20.56
N ASN A 155 28.67 8.01 -19.82
CA ASN A 155 29.82 7.12 -19.60
C ASN A 155 29.61 6.16 -18.43
N TYR A 156 28.89 6.58 -17.39
CA TYR A 156 28.75 5.83 -16.14
C TYR A 156 27.39 5.14 -15.98
N PHE A 157 26.41 5.50 -16.80
CA PHE A 157 25.10 4.85 -16.85
C PHE A 157 24.82 4.25 -18.22
N LYS A 158 24.10 3.14 -18.23
CA LYS A 158 23.57 2.56 -19.46
C LYS A 158 22.32 3.33 -19.88
N ILE A 159 22.49 4.28 -20.80
CA ILE A 159 21.39 5.07 -21.36
C ILE A 159 20.59 4.23 -22.35
N VAL A 160 19.27 4.23 -22.20
CA VAL A 160 18.31 3.60 -23.12
C VAL A 160 17.76 4.62 -24.11
N SER A 161 17.46 5.83 -23.63
CA SER A 161 16.88 6.90 -24.45
C SER A 161 17.48 8.26 -24.06
N GLU A 162 17.70 9.13 -25.05
CA GLU A 162 18.06 10.55 -24.87
C GLU A 162 16.96 11.40 -25.49
N CYS A 163 16.46 12.38 -24.75
CA CYS A 163 15.46 13.33 -25.23
C CYS A 163 15.98 14.76 -25.08
N ALA A 164 15.57 15.65 -25.99
CA ALA A 164 16.03 17.04 -26.00
C ALA A 164 15.50 17.87 -24.82
N SER A 165 14.39 17.44 -24.22
CA SER A 165 13.67 18.14 -23.15
C SER A 165 12.89 17.13 -22.28
N PHE A 166 12.15 17.62 -21.28
CA PHE A 166 11.18 16.82 -20.53
C PHE A 166 9.97 16.43 -21.39
N THR A 167 10.18 15.50 -22.29
CA THR A 167 9.16 14.99 -23.20
C THR A 167 9.17 13.48 -23.21
N THR A 168 8.08 12.91 -23.72
CA THR A 168 7.99 11.47 -23.98
C THR A 168 9.02 11.08 -25.05
N PRO A 169 9.76 9.97 -24.89
CA PRO A 169 9.58 8.91 -23.89
C PRO A 169 10.34 9.07 -22.56
N CYS A 170 11.17 10.09 -22.39
CA CYS A 170 12.06 10.18 -21.23
C CYS A 170 11.31 10.55 -19.95
N PHE A 171 10.43 11.56 -20.01
CA PHE A 171 9.62 11.99 -18.88
C PHE A 171 8.14 12.02 -19.27
N ALA A 172 7.25 12.07 -18.28
CA ALA A 172 5.84 12.33 -18.53
C ALA A 172 5.64 13.77 -19.03
N SER A 173 4.53 14.02 -19.71
CA SER A 173 4.21 15.35 -20.27
C SER A 173 3.91 16.39 -19.21
N THR A 174 3.43 15.96 -18.03
CA THR A 174 2.98 16.86 -16.97
C THR A 174 3.28 16.26 -15.61
N TYR A 175 3.78 17.08 -14.71
CA TYR A 175 4.01 16.74 -13.31
C TYR A 175 3.23 17.67 -12.40
N LYS A 176 2.91 17.20 -11.19
CA LYS A 176 2.19 18.00 -10.19
C LYS A 176 2.97 18.08 -8.89
N THR A 177 2.76 19.15 -8.14
CA THR A 177 3.13 19.21 -6.73
C THR A 177 2.21 18.30 -5.92
N MET A 178 2.58 18.03 -4.68
CA MET A 178 1.70 17.34 -3.73
C MET A 178 0.37 18.05 -3.46
N SER A 179 0.31 19.38 -3.65
CA SER A 179 -0.92 20.18 -3.53
C SER A 179 -1.82 20.07 -4.77
N GLY A 180 -1.38 19.37 -5.83
CA GLY A 180 -2.11 19.22 -7.09
C GLY A 180 -1.84 20.30 -8.13
N THR A 181 -0.97 21.27 -7.83
CA THR A 181 -0.58 22.33 -8.77
C THR A 181 0.34 21.77 -9.85
N THR A 182 0.06 22.04 -11.12
CA THR A 182 0.93 21.62 -12.23
C THR A 182 2.28 22.32 -12.14
N LEU A 183 3.36 21.56 -12.27
CA LEU A 183 4.72 22.10 -12.35
C LEU A 183 4.92 22.77 -13.71
N THR A 184 5.47 23.97 -13.68
CA THR A 184 5.77 24.82 -14.85
C THR A 184 7.21 25.30 -14.80
N ASP A 185 7.68 25.98 -15.85
CA ASP A 185 9.05 26.54 -15.91
C ASP A 185 9.40 27.47 -14.74
N ALA A 186 8.40 28.01 -14.03
CA ALA A 186 8.59 28.79 -12.81
C ALA A 186 9.17 27.96 -11.64
N TYR A 187 8.97 26.64 -11.67
CA TYR A 187 9.50 25.71 -10.67
C TYR A 187 10.88 25.19 -11.08
N PHE A 188 11.04 24.73 -12.33
CA PHE A 188 12.33 24.27 -12.85
C PHE A 188 12.34 24.30 -14.38
N GLN A 189 13.53 24.37 -14.97
CA GLN A 189 13.72 24.49 -16.41
C GLN A 189 13.47 23.15 -17.13
N PHE A 190 12.48 23.11 -18.03
CA PHE A 190 12.10 21.92 -18.79
C PHE A 190 12.89 21.73 -20.11
N ASN A 191 13.67 22.74 -20.51
CA ASN A 191 14.38 22.82 -21.80
C ASN A 191 15.80 22.22 -21.78
N HIS A 192 16.08 21.29 -20.86
CA HIS A 192 17.36 20.60 -20.78
C HIS A 192 17.25 19.15 -21.22
N LYS A 193 18.34 18.60 -21.75
CA LYS A 193 18.41 17.21 -22.16
C LYS A 193 18.10 16.26 -21.01
N THR A 194 17.30 15.26 -21.33
CA THR A 194 16.87 14.22 -20.40
C THR A 194 17.30 12.85 -20.90
N TYR A 195 17.44 11.91 -19.98
CA TYR A 195 17.96 10.58 -20.24
C TYR A 195 17.13 9.54 -19.51
N THR A 196 16.84 8.41 -20.13
CA THR A 196 16.29 7.25 -19.44
C THR A 196 17.38 6.20 -19.32
N ILE A 197 17.57 5.66 -18.11
CA ILE A 197 18.58 4.65 -17.84
C ILE A 197 17.97 3.25 -17.87
N ALA A 198 18.81 2.23 -18.04
CA ALA A 198 18.37 0.84 -18.15
C ALA A 198 17.64 0.30 -16.90
N SER A 199 17.81 0.94 -15.74
CA SER A 199 17.05 0.60 -14.52
C SER A 199 15.60 1.09 -14.55
N GLY A 200 15.20 1.86 -15.58
CA GLY A 200 13.83 2.33 -15.81
C GLY A 200 13.53 3.73 -15.27
N SER A 201 14.47 4.33 -14.54
CA SER A 201 14.38 5.70 -14.04
C SER A 201 14.85 6.71 -15.11
N SER A 202 14.39 7.95 -14.98
CA SER A 202 14.74 9.04 -15.90
C SER A 202 15.43 10.18 -15.19
N PHE A 203 16.52 10.64 -15.77
CA PHE A 203 17.47 11.58 -15.20
C PHE A 203 17.53 12.83 -16.05
N ARG A 204 17.61 13.97 -15.39
CA ARG A 204 17.94 15.24 -16.02
C ARG A 204 19.04 15.94 -15.23
N PRO A 205 20.29 15.88 -15.72
CA PRO A 205 21.39 16.62 -15.12
C PRO A 205 21.30 18.10 -15.54
N LEU A 206 21.52 18.99 -14.59
CA LEU A 206 21.72 20.41 -14.85
C LEU A 206 22.89 20.92 -14.02
N TYR A 207 23.96 21.31 -14.71
CA TYR A 207 25.08 21.96 -14.06
C TYR A 207 24.63 23.32 -13.52
N SER A 208 24.75 23.51 -12.20
CA SER A 208 24.31 24.73 -11.51
C SER A 208 25.17 24.90 -10.27
N LYS A 209 26.31 25.59 -10.45
CA LYS A 209 27.25 25.84 -9.37
C LYS A 209 26.72 26.91 -8.41
N SER A 210 26.63 26.59 -7.12
CA SER A 210 26.29 27.52 -6.04
C SER A 210 26.92 27.03 -4.74
N GLY A 211 27.90 27.76 -4.21
CA GLY A 211 28.76 27.21 -3.15
C GLY A 211 29.45 25.93 -3.61
N ASP A 212 29.41 24.88 -2.79
CA ASP A 212 29.91 23.56 -3.16
C ASP A 212 28.90 22.71 -3.92
N LYS A 213 27.64 23.13 -4.08
CA LYS A 213 26.68 22.44 -4.95
C LYS A 213 27.13 22.62 -6.40
N ILE A 214 27.27 21.52 -7.12
CA ILE A 214 27.75 21.51 -8.52
C ILE A 214 26.64 21.15 -9.51
N LEU A 215 25.83 20.15 -9.17
CA LEU A 215 24.88 19.54 -10.10
C LEU A 215 23.50 19.37 -9.47
N ASN A 216 22.46 19.75 -10.23
CA ASN A 216 21.07 19.44 -9.91
C ASN A 216 20.62 18.28 -10.79
N ILE A 217 20.25 17.16 -10.20
CA ILE A 217 19.73 16.00 -10.91
C ILE A 217 18.25 15.87 -10.55
N MET A 218 17.39 16.12 -11.53
CA MET A 218 16.00 15.71 -11.41
C MET A 218 15.93 14.22 -11.75
N VAL A 219 15.36 13.43 -10.85
CA VAL A 219 15.11 12.02 -11.10
C VAL A 219 13.63 11.73 -11.02
N ASP A 220 13.14 11.06 -12.05
CA ASP A 220 11.89 10.33 -12.00
C ASP A 220 12.21 8.84 -11.82
N ILE A 221 11.81 8.28 -10.69
CA ILE A 221 12.19 6.91 -10.30
C ILE A 221 11.42 5.83 -11.07
N ASN A 222 10.19 6.12 -11.52
CA ASN A 222 9.30 5.17 -12.20
C ASN A 222 9.08 5.53 -13.69
N GLY A 223 9.76 6.58 -14.17
CA GLY A 223 9.70 7.03 -15.55
C GLY A 223 8.33 7.61 -15.87
N GLN A 224 7.77 7.31 -17.04
CA GLN A 224 6.49 7.91 -17.44
C GLN A 224 5.27 7.42 -16.64
N LYS A 225 5.46 6.41 -15.79
CA LYS A 225 4.37 5.78 -15.05
C LYS A 225 3.88 6.77 -14.00
N GLY A 226 2.56 6.90 -13.87
CA GLY A 226 1.98 7.73 -12.82
C GLY A 226 2.42 7.29 -11.41
N PRO A 227 2.28 8.19 -10.42
CA PRO A 227 1.42 9.38 -10.44
C PRO A 227 2.01 10.67 -11.04
N ASN A 228 3.30 10.75 -11.36
CA ASN A 228 4.02 11.95 -11.82
C ASN A 228 3.86 13.14 -10.84
N ILE A 229 4.20 12.91 -9.58
CA ILE A 229 4.09 13.87 -8.47
C ILE A 229 5.47 14.12 -7.84
N LEU A 230 5.83 15.39 -7.75
CA LEU A 230 6.99 15.86 -6.99
C LEU A 230 6.90 15.41 -5.53
N GLY A 231 7.89 14.66 -5.07
CA GLY A 231 7.91 14.04 -3.74
C GLY A 231 7.26 12.66 -3.65
N ARG A 232 6.78 12.08 -4.76
CA ARG A 232 6.34 10.68 -4.83
C ARG A 232 7.23 9.88 -5.76
N ASP A 233 7.36 10.31 -7.01
CA ASP A 233 8.18 9.67 -8.02
C ASP A 233 9.20 10.63 -8.66
N LEU A 234 8.90 11.92 -8.69
CA LEU A 234 9.84 12.96 -9.11
C LEU A 234 10.56 13.58 -7.91
N PHE A 235 11.89 13.58 -7.92
CA PHE A 235 12.73 14.15 -6.86
C PHE A 235 13.88 14.99 -7.42
N MET A 236 14.25 16.02 -6.67
CA MET A 236 15.45 16.82 -6.95
C MET A 236 16.58 16.41 -6.01
N LEU A 237 17.65 15.87 -6.60
CA LEU A 237 18.88 15.49 -5.91
C LEU A 237 19.97 16.49 -6.28
N ASN A 238 20.72 16.95 -5.30
CA ASN A 238 21.82 17.89 -5.53
C ASN A 238 23.14 17.23 -5.18
N VAL A 239 24.09 17.33 -6.09
CA VAL A 239 25.42 16.78 -5.92
C VAL A 239 26.39 17.89 -5.55
N TYR A 240 27.09 17.69 -4.44
CA TYR A 240 28.09 18.59 -3.91
C TYR A 240 29.49 18.19 -4.34
N ASN A 241 30.42 19.15 -4.33
CA ASN A 241 31.78 18.99 -4.86
C ASN A 241 32.56 17.85 -4.18
N ASN A 242 32.24 17.56 -2.91
CA ASN A 242 32.79 16.46 -2.14
C ASN A 242 32.21 15.07 -2.49
N GLY A 243 31.32 14.97 -3.49
CA GLY A 243 30.72 13.72 -3.92
C GLY A 243 29.46 13.32 -3.14
N ILE A 244 29.04 14.11 -2.15
CA ILE A 244 27.82 13.85 -1.38
C ILE A 244 26.60 14.30 -2.17
N ILE A 245 25.56 13.46 -2.15
CA ILE A 245 24.25 13.76 -2.70
C ILE A 245 23.33 14.14 -1.54
N ASP A 246 22.75 15.33 -1.59
CA ASP A 246 21.81 15.82 -0.58
C ASP A 246 20.76 16.72 -1.23
N THR A 247 19.92 17.37 -0.44
CA THR A 247 19.01 18.42 -0.89
C THR A 247 19.71 19.80 -0.92
N TRP A 248 18.97 20.90 -1.11
CA TRP A 248 19.50 22.26 -1.06
C TRP A 248 18.54 23.24 -0.39
N SER A 249 19.09 24.22 0.30
CA SER A 249 18.41 25.40 0.82
C SER A 249 19.33 26.62 0.73
N ALA A 250 18.77 27.84 0.84
CA ALA A 250 19.47 29.08 0.50
C ALA A 250 20.74 29.34 1.32
N ASP A 251 20.77 28.90 2.59
CA ASP A 251 21.87 29.16 3.53
C ASP A 251 22.94 28.06 3.54
N VAL A 252 22.84 27.07 2.64
CA VAL A 252 23.74 25.91 2.60
C VAL A 252 24.89 26.15 1.63
N VAL A 253 26.11 26.08 2.16
CA VAL A 253 27.34 26.17 1.38
C VAL A 253 27.84 24.78 0.96
N SER A 254 27.78 23.79 1.85
CA SER A 254 28.35 22.46 1.65
C SER A 254 27.47 21.35 2.23
N ALA A 255 27.77 20.09 1.87
CA ALA A 255 27.09 18.89 2.35
C ALA A 255 28.02 18.03 3.23
N PRO A 256 27.49 17.18 4.13
CA PRO A 256 26.07 16.86 4.34
C PRO A 256 25.31 17.98 5.04
N LEU A 257 24.02 18.12 4.72
CA LEU A 257 23.16 19.11 5.36
C LEU A 257 22.69 18.61 6.74
N THR A 258 22.46 19.54 7.67
CA THR A 258 21.78 19.23 8.94
C THR A 258 20.29 18.98 8.73
N LYS A 259 19.62 18.42 9.73
CA LYS A 259 18.17 18.16 9.65
C LYS A 259 17.37 19.43 9.38
N GLU A 260 17.73 20.51 10.08
CA GLU A 260 17.07 21.82 9.99
C GLU A 260 17.26 22.43 8.60
N GLN A 261 18.46 22.33 8.04
CA GLN A 261 18.76 22.82 6.68
C GLN A 261 17.95 22.10 5.61
N ARG A 262 17.71 20.80 5.78
CA ARG A 262 16.86 20.00 4.88
C ARG A 262 15.38 20.37 5.03
N GLU A 263 14.91 20.65 6.24
CA GLU A 263 13.53 21.08 6.51
C GLU A 263 13.21 22.48 5.98
N ALA A 264 14.23 23.35 5.91
CA ALA A 264 14.16 24.68 5.32
C ALA A 264 14.16 24.68 3.78
N GLY A 265 14.30 23.53 3.13
CA GLY A 265 14.20 23.40 1.67
C GLY A 265 12.86 23.92 1.13
N THR A 266 12.88 24.48 -0.08
CA THR A 266 11.66 24.92 -0.77
C THR A 266 10.88 23.72 -1.33
N THR A 267 9.70 23.95 -1.92
CA THR A 267 8.79 22.90 -2.43
C THR A 267 9.46 21.79 -3.25
N ILE A 268 10.50 22.10 -4.02
CA ILE A 268 11.19 21.16 -4.91
C ILE A 268 12.24 20.32 -4.18
N TYR A 269 12.95 20.94 -3.25
CA TYR A 269 14.09 20.36 -2.54
C TYR A 269 13.66 19.63 -1.26
N LYS A 270 12.60 20.12 -0.60
CA LYS A 270 12.10 19.61 0.67
C LYS A 270 11.76 18.11 0.66
N PRO A 271 11.08 17.55 -0.36
CA PRO A 271 10.64 16.16 -0.31
C PRO A 271 11.79 15.15 -0.16
N PHE A 272 12.90 15.37 -0.87
CA PHE A 272 14.08 14.51 -0.76
C PHE A 272 14.79 14.70 0.59
N GLY A 273 14.93 15.95 1.05
CA GLY A 273 15.51 16.26 2.36
C GLY A 273 14.77 15.61 3.53
N GLN A 274 13.43 15.57 3.48
CA GLN A 274 12.62 14.90 4.48
C GLN A 274 12.86 13.39 4.51
N ILE A 275 12.95 12.74 3.35
CA ILE A 275 13.25 11.29 3.27
C ILE A 275 14.62 10.99 3.88
N LEU A 276 15.63 11.84 3.65
CA LEU A 276 16.95 11.69 4.26
C LEU A 276 16.91 11.85 5.79
N ASN A 277 16.09 12.77 6.30
CA ASN A 277 15.90 12.96 7.75
C ASN A 277 15.15 11.81 8.42
N ASP A 278 14.23 11.20 7.68
CA ASP A 278 13.36 10.12 8.13
C ASP A 278 13.94 8.73 7.84
N ASN A 279 15.26 8.62 7.65
CA ASN A 279 15.96 7.35 7.42
C ASN A 279 15.38 6.50 6.26
N TRP A 280 15.09 7.14 5.11
CA TRP A 280 14.45 6.48 3.97
C TRP A 280 13.02 6.01 4.25
N GLU A 281 12.26 6.83 4.96
CA GLU A 281 10.81 6.71 5.09
C GLU A 281 10.10 7.93 4.49
N MET A 282 8.93 7.72 3.89
CA MET A 282 8.10 8.80 3.34
C MET A 282 6.87 9.00 4.22
N ASN A 283 6.96 9.96 5.14
CA ASN A 283 5.92 10.23 6.14
C ASN A 283 4.92 11.33 5.75
N TYR A 284 4.99 11.81 4.51
CA TYR A 284 4.13 12.86 3.96
C TYR A 284 3.27 12.35 2.80
#